data_AF-A0A0C2CNX8-F1
#
_entry.id   AF-A0A0C2CNX8-F1
#
_cell.length_a   1.000
_cell.length_b   1.000
_cell.length_c   1.000
_cell.angle_alpha   90.00
_cell.angle_beta   90.00
_cell.angle_gamma   90.00
#
_symmetry.space_group_name_H-M   'P 1'
#
loop_
_entity.id
_entity.type
_entity.pdbx_description
1 polymer ?
#
loop_
_entity_poly.entity_id
_entity_poly.type
_entity_poly.pdbx_seq_one_letter_code
_entity_poly.pdbx_strand_id
1 'polypeptide(L)'
;MPEWVARLIPSWLNHVTHTLPIIYVVFDLLTARRNPPSHRKSLAMAALHVFIYFVIIVAVRVLDGYWLYPLLELLSLEALAAMFLVAILGYYGLIRLAAILSKLGKGVQDPVISKRPRKVD
;
A
#
# COMPACT_ATOMS: atom_id res chain seq x y z
N MET A 1 -17.72 -6.09 11.01
CA MET A 1 -17.30 -7.51 10.93
C MET A 1 -18.36 -8.34 11.63
N PRO A 2 -18.94 -9.36 10.99
CA PRO A 2 -19.89 -10.27 11.63
C PRO A 2 -19.28 -10.93 12.88
N GLU A 3 -20.07 -11.17 13.92
CA GLU A 3 -19.56 -11.74 15.18
C GLU A 3 -18.83 -13.08 14.99
N TRP A 4 -19.33 -13.93 14.10
CA TRP A 4 -18.71 -15.24 13.84
C TRP A 4 -17.28 -15.10 13.32
N VAL A 5 -16.99 -14.10 12.48
CA VAL A 5 -15.64 -13.79 11.98
C VAL A 5 -14.78 -13.22 13.11
N ALA A 6 -15.35 -12.32 13.92
CA ALA A 6 -14.65 -11.71 15.04
C ALA A 6 -14.17 -12.74 16.08
N ARG A 7 -14.90 -13.86 16.23
CA ARG A 7 -14.50 -14.98 17.11
C ARG A 7 -13.36 -15.84 16.55
N LEU A 8 -13.12 -15.82 15.24
CA LEU A 8 -12.04 -16.58 14.61
C LEU A 8 -10.66 -15.91 14.78
N ILE A 9 -10.63 -14.59 14.95
CA ILE A 9 -9.39 -13.81 14.99
C ILE A 9 -9.26 -13.15 16.37
N PRO A 10 -8.31 -13.61 17.21
CA PRO A 10 -8.02 -12.95 18.48
C PRO A 10 -7.75 -11.45 18.29
N SER A 11 -8.23 -10.62 19.21
CA SER A 11 -8.13 -9.15 19.10
C SER A 11 -6.69 -8.65 18.92
N TRP A 12 -5.73 -9.27 19.60
CA TRP A 12 -4.30 -8.95 19.46
C TRP A 12 -3.78 -9.27 18.05
N LEU A 13 -4.23 -10.37 17.45
CA LEU A 13 -3.80 -10.76 16.11
C LEU A 13 -4.40 -9.80 15.08
N ASN A 14 -5.67 -9.45 15.24
CA ASN A 14 -6.31 -8.42 14.43
C ASN A 14 -5.55 -7.09 14.53
N HIS A 15 -5.18 -6.67 15.74
CA HIS A 15 -4.39 -5.45 15.92
C HIS A 15 -3.02 -5.52 15.22
N VAL A 16 -2.31 -6.64 15.37
CA VAL A 16 -1.02 -6.92 14.70
C VAL A 16 -1.14 -6.80 13.18
N THR A 17 -2.21 -7.34 12.58
CA THR A 17 -2.42 -7.24 11.12
C THR A 17 -2.64 -5.80 10.63
N HIS A 18 -3.05 -4.89 11.51
CA HIS A 18 -3.28 -3.48 11.17
C HIS A 18 -2.10 -2.56 11.48
N THR A 19 -1.23 -2.90 12.43
CA THR A 19 -0.12 -2.02 12.86
C THR A 19 1.25 -2.45 12.34
N LEU A 20 1.54 -3.76 12.31
CA LEU A 20 2.86 -4.24 11.90
C LEU A 20 3.22 -3.97 10.42
N PRO A 21 2.30 -3.96 9.44
CA PRO A 21 2.67 -3.67 8.05
C PRO A 21 3.39 -2.33 7.89
N ILE A 22 2.98 -1.30 8.63
CA ILE A 22 3.62 0.02 8.58
C ILE A 22 5.06 -0.08 9.11
N ILE A 23 5.26 -0.76 10.23
CA ILE A 23 6.58 -0.95 10.84
C ILE A 23 7.51 -1.69 9.89
N TYR A 24 7.05 -2.79 9.28
CA TYR A 24 7.85 -3.57 8.34
C TYR A 24 8.18 -2.79 7.07
N VAL A 25 7.23 -2.03 6.52
CA VAL A 25 7.48 -1.20 5.33
C VAL A 25 8.50 -0.11 5.64
N VAL A 26 8.37 0.59 6.78
CA VAL A 26 9.35 1.62 7.18
C VAL A 26 10.72 0.99 7.39
N PHE A 27 10.79 -0.15 8.06
CA PHE A 27 12.05 -0.87 8.26
C PHE A 27 12.70 -1.30 6.93
N ASP A 28 11.93 -1.85 5.98
CA ASP A 28 12.43 -2.20 4.63
C ASP A 28 12.92 -0.95 3.89
N LEU A 29 12.20 0.18 3.97
CA LEU A 29 12.61 1.43 3.33
C LEU A 29 13.92 2.00 3.90
N LEU A 30 14.19 1.79 5.20
CA LEU A 30 15.40 2.26 5.86
C LEU A 30 16.61 1.32 5.67
N THR A 31 16.37 0.00 5.53
CA THR A 31 17.43 -1.02 5.53
C THR A 31 17.71 -1.62 4.15
N ALA A 32 16.70 -1.77 3.30
CA ALA A 32 16.84 -2.41 2.01
C ALA A 32 17.27 -1.42 0.91
N ARG A 33 18.37 -1.72 0.23
CA ARG A 33 18.84 -0.95 -0.93
C ARG A 33 18.19 -1.47 -2.22
N ARG A 34 16.91 -1.13 -2.43
CA ARG A 34 16.20 -1.44 -3.68
C ARG A 34 15.95 -0.19 -4.51
N ASN A 35 15.99 -0.33 -5.83
CA ASN A 35 15.56 0.75 -6.71
C ASN A 35 14.04 0.79 -6.76
N PRO A 36 13.42 1.97 -6.59
CA PRO A 36 11.97 2.06 -6.62
C PRO A 36 11.42 1.69 -8.01
N PRO A 37 10.20 1.16 -8.08
CA PRO A 37 9.58 0.81 -9.36
C PRO A 37 9.42 2.06 -10.25
N SER A 38 9.44 1.84 -11.57
CA SER A 38 9.13 2.90 -12.54
C SER A 38 7.68 3.37 -12.38
N HIS A 39 7.33 4.53 -12.94
CA HIS A 39 5.97 5.08 -12.87
C HIS A 39 4.92 4.10 -13.41
N ARG A 40 5.19 3.50 -14.57
CA ARG A 40 4.30 2.50 -15.19
C ARG A 40 4.09 1.28 -14.29
N LYS A 41 5.18 0.75 -13.70
CA LYS A 41 5.09 -0.39 -12.77
C LYS A 41 4.31 -0.01 -11.51
N SER A 42 4.56 1.18 -10.95
CA SER A 42 3.86 1.67 -9.76
C SER A 42 2.35 1.80 -10.01
N LEU A 43 1.96 2.35 -11.17
CA LEU A 43 0.55 2.49 -11.53
C LEU A 43 -0.11 1.13 -11.78
N ALA A 44 0.59 0.21 -12.45
CA ALA A 44 0.08 -1.15 -12.67
C ALA A 44 -0.12 -1.91 -11.35
N MET A 45 0.83 -1.79 -10.41
CA MET A 45 0.71 -2.38 -9.08
C MET A 45 -0.46 -1.78 -8.30
N ALA A 46 -0.63 -0.45 -8.35
CA ALA A 46 -1.76 0.23 -7.72
C ALA A 46 -3.11 -0.21 -8.31
N ALA A 47 -3.21 -0.24 -9.64
CA ALA A 47 -4.41 -0.66 -10.34
C ALA A 47 -4.77 -2.12 -10.01
N LEU A 48 -3.80 -3.03 -10.06
CA LEU A 48 -4.01 -4.44 -9.74
C LEU A 48 -4.45 -4.63 -8.28
N HIS A 49 -3.77 -3.96 -7.34
CA HIS A 49 -4.09 -4.08 -5.92
C HIS A 49 -5.50 -3.58 -5.62
N VAL A 50 -5.84 -2.38 -6.10
CA VAL A 50 -7.17 -1.79 -5.90
C VAL A 50 -8.23 -2.62 -6.61
N PHE A 51 -7.96 -3.14 -7.82
CA PHE A 51 -8.88 -4.04 -8.53
C PHE A 51 -9.22 -5.29 -7.72
N ILE A 52 -8.21 -6.01 -7.22
CA ILE A 52 -8.42 -7.20 -6.38
C ILE A 52 -9.26 -6.83 -5.16
N TYR A 53 -8.95 -5.71 -4.50
CA TYR A 53 -9.69 -5.29 -3.32
C TYR A 53 -11.15 -4.93 -3.63
N PHE A 54 -11.39 -4.27 -4.76
CA PHE A 54 -12.73 -3.90 -5.19
C PHE A 54 -13.57 -5.13 -5.56
N VAL A 55 -12.96 -6.13 -6.18
CA VAL A 55 -13.60 -7.43 -6.44
C VAL A 55 -14.09 -8.05 -5.14
N ILE A 56 -13.29 -8.00 -4.06
CA ILE A 56 -13.72 -8.50 -2.74
C ILE A 56 -14.91 -7.70 -2.21
N ILE A 57 -14.86 -6.36 -2.25
CA ILE A 57 -15.97 -5.50 -1.79
C ILE A 57 -17.27 -5.83 -2.54
N VAL A 58 -17.20 -5.92 -3.87
CA VAL A 58 -18.37 -6.22 -4.71
C VAL A 58 -18.84 -7.66 -4.49
N ALA A 59 -17.93 -8.62 -4.32
CA ALA A 59 -18.27 -10.00 -4.02
C ALA A 59 -19.07 -10.11 -2.71
N VAL A 60 -18.66 -9.41 -1.64
CA VAL A 60 -19.42 -9.36 -0.38
C VAL A 60 -20.81 -8.76 -0.60
N ARG A 61 -20.92 -7.69 -1.39
CA ARG A 61 -22.23 -7.09 -1.71
C ARG A 61 -23.15 -8.07 -2.46
N VAL A 62 -22.62 -8.81 -3.42
CA VAL A 62 -23.40 -9.74 -4.24
C VAL A 62 -23.75 -11.03 -3.49
N LEU A 63 -22.80 -11.59 -2.74
CA LEU A 63 -22.95 -12.89 -2.08
C LEU A 63 -23.66 -12.77 -0.73
N ASP A 64 -23.34 -11.75 0.07
CA ASP A 64 -23.84 -11.60 1.44
C ASP A 64 -24.92 -10.51 1.57
N GLY A 65 -25.13 -9.71 0.52
CA GLY A 65 -26.20 -8.70 0.47
C GLY A 65 -25.92 -7.41 1.23
N TYR A 66 -24.72 -7.20 1.79
CA TYR A 66 -24.33 -5.97 2.48
C TYR A 66 -23.01 -5.40 1.95
N TRP A 67 -22.78 -4.10 2.13
CA TRP A 67 -21.49 -3.50 1.80
C TRP A 67 -20.46 -3.75 2.90
N LEU A 68 -19.26 -4.17 2.52
CA LEU A 68 -18.13 -4.33 3.44
C LEU A 68 -17.86 -3.04 4.25
N TYR A 69 -18.12 -1.88 3.63
CA TYR A 69 -18.11 -0.58 4.26
C TYR A 69 -19.50 0.06 4.16
N PRO A 70 -20.19 0.33 5.29
CA PRO A 70 -21.55 0.88 5.26
C PRO A 70 -21.68 2.20 4.48
N LEU A 71 -20.62 3.02 4.42
CA LEU A 71 -20.61 4.27 3.67
C LEU A 71 -20.87 4.06 2.17
N LEU A 72 -20.58 2.87 1.62
CA LEU A 72 -20.77 2.58 0.20
C LEU A 72 -22.25 2.49 -0.19
N GLU A 73 -23.15 2.23 0.77
CA GLU A 73 -24.60 2.27 0.54
C GLU A 73 -25.07 3.70 0.20
N LEU A 74 -24.31 4.71 0.61
CA LEU A 74 -24.63 6.12 0.38
C LEU A 74 -24.15 6.62 -0.99
N LEU A 75 -23.37 5.83 -1.72
CA LEU A 75 -22.75 6.24 -2.99
C LEU A 75 -23.62 5.84 -4.18
N SER A 76 -23.76 6.74 -5.14
CA SER A 76 -24.27 6.38 -6.47
C SER A 76 -23.27 5.47 -7.21
N LEU A 77 -23.71 4.83 -8.29
CA LEU A 77 -22.84 3.96 -9.08
C LEU A 77 -21.66 4.75 -9.69
N GLU A 78 -21.91 5.99 -10.10
CA GLU A 78 -20.90 6.90 -10.63
C GLU A 78 -19.89 7.28 -9.56
N ALA A 79 -20.34 7.57 -8.34
CA ALA A 79 -19.47 7.87 -7.21
C ALA A 79 -18.63 6.65 -6.81
N LEU A 80 -19.19 5.45 -6.87
CA LEU A 80 -18.48 4.19 -6.63
C LEU A 80 -17.38 3.96 -7.69
N ALA A 81 -17.68 4.20 -8.97
CA ALA A 81 -16.70 4.12 -10.04
C ALA A 81 -15.59 5.19 -9.91
N ALA A 82 -15.95 6.42 -9.53
CA ALA A 82 -14.98 7.48 -9.27
C ALA A 82 -14.07 7.13 -8.08
N MET A 83 -14.62 6.54 -7.02
CA MET A 83 -13.85 6.07 -5.86
C MET A 83 -12.78 5.05 -6.27
N PHE A 84 -13.06 4.18 -7.24
CA PHE A 84 -12.06 3.24 -7.77
C PHE A 84 -10.86 3.99 -8.38
N LEU A 85 -11.10 4.99 -9.21
CA LEU A 85 -10.03 5.81 -9.82
C LEU A 85 -9.23 6.59 -8.75
N VAL A 86 -9.93 7.19 -7.79
CA VAL A 86 -9.30 7.91 -6.67
C VAL A 86 -8.43 6.97 -5.84
N ALA A 87 -8.88 5.75 -5.58
CA ALA A 87 -8.11 4.74 -4.84
C ALA A 87 -6.85 4.31 -5.60
N ILE A 88 -6.91 4.13 -6.93
CA ILE A 88 -5.73 3.83 -7.75
C ILE A 88 -4.71 4.97 -7.66
N LEU A 89 -5.15 6.21 -7.84
CA LEU A 89 -4.28 7.38 -7.79
C LEU A 89 -3.67 7.57 -6.39
N GLY A 90 -4.47 7.36 -5.34
CA GLY A 90 -4.02 7.41 -3.95
C GLY A 90 -2.96 6.36 -3.66
N TYR A 91 -3.20 5.09 -4.02
CA TYR A 91 -2.24 4.00 -3.81
C TYR A 91 -0.97 4.19 -4.63
N TYR A 92 -1.10 4.64 -5.88
CA TYR A 92 0.05 5.05 -6.68
C TYR A 92 0.85 6.16 -5.98
N GLY A 93 0.18 7.19 -5.45
CA GLY A 93 0.77 8.25 -4.67
C GLY A 93 1.58 7.74 -3.47
N LEU A 94 1.05 6.74 -2.74
CA LEU A 94 1.76 6.10 -1.64
C LEU A 94 3.04 5.37 -2.09
N ILE A 95 2.99 4.63 -3.21
CA ILE A 95 4.19 4.01 -3.79
C ILE A 95 5.23 5.08 -4.17
N ARG A 96 4.78 6.21 -4.73
CA ARG A 96 5.67 7.32 -5.09
C ARG A 96 6.28 8.01 -3.88
N LEU A 97 5.50 8.20 -2.82
CA LEU A 97 5.98 8.72 -1.56
C LEU A 97 7.06 7.80 -0.97
N ALA A 98 6.79 6.49 -0.91
CA ALA A 98 7.77 5.50 -0.47
C ALA A 98 9.07 5.55 -1.31
N ALA A 99 8.95 5.70 -2.63
CA ALA A 99 10.10 5.84 -3.51
C ALA A 99 10.93 7.11 -3.24
N ILE A 100 10.28 8.23 -2.91
CA ILE A 100 10.95 9.49 -2.54
C ILE A 100 11.66 9.33 -1.20
N LEU A 101 10.96 8.80 -0.19
CA LEU A 101 11.52 8.55 1.15
C LEU A 101 12.74 7.62 1.08
N SER A 102 12.68 6.56 0.28
CA SER A 102 13.81 5.65 0.06
C SER A 102 15.03 6.36 -0.55
N LYS A 103 14.82 7.29 -1.49
CA LYS A 103 15.92 8.08 -2.07
C LYS A 103 16.53 9.04 -1.06
N LEU A 104 15.72 9.70 -0.24
CA LEU A 104 16.19 10.59 0.82
C LEU A 104 17.05 9.81 1.84
N GLY A 105 16.60 8.61 2.25
CA GLY A 105 17.36 7.75 3.15
C GLY A 105 18.74 7.35 2.60
N LYS A 106 18.84 7.05 1.30
CA LYS A 106 20.13 6.74 0.64
C LYS A 106 21.06 7.95 0.55
N GLY A 107 20.51 9.13 0.21
CA GLY A 107 21.28 10.38 0.15
C GLY A 107 21.92 10.78 1.48
N VAL A 108 21.35 10.35 2.61
CA VAL A 108 21.93 10.52 3.96
C VAL A 108 23.08 9.54 4.23
N GLN A 109 23.09 8.35 3.62
CA GLN A 109 24.08 7.29 3.86
C GLN A 109 25.27 7.29 2.88
N ASP A 110 25.06 7.76 1.65
CA ASP A 110 26.10 7.86 0.61
C ASP A 110 27.26 8.88 0.88
N PRO A 111 27.17 9.93 1.73
CA PRO A 111 28.30 10.81 1.99
C PRO A 111 29.44 10.13 2.79
N VAL A 112 29.18 8.98 3.42
CA VAL A 112 30.14 8.30 4.31
C VAL A 112 31.10 7.35 3.56
N ILE A 113 30.78 6.94 2.31
CA ILE A 113 31.50 5.85 1.63
C ILE A 113 32.41 6.32 0.46
N SER A 114 32.34 7.59 0.02
CA SER A 114 33.02 8.05 -1.22
C SER A 114 34.44 8.62 -1.06
N LYS A 115 35.28 8.06 -0.17
CA LYS A 115 36.73 8.32 -0.19
C LYS A 115 37.53 7.03 -0.41
N ARG A 116 37.58 6.54 -1.64
CA ARG A 116 38.73 5.77 -2.12
C ARG A 116 39.51 6.62 -3.13
N PRO A 117 40.80 6.91 -2.91
CA PRO A 117 41.58 7.67 -3.88
C PRO A 117 41.73 6.84 -5.15
N ARG A 118 41.47 7.49 -6.28
CA ARG A 118 41.70 6.94 -7.63
C ARG A 118 43.20 6.66 -7.74
N LYS A 119 43.58 5.40 -7.95
CA LYS A 119 44.96 5.07 -8.35
C LYS A 119 45.25 5.83 -9.64
N VAL A 120 46.31 6.64 -9.60
CA VAL A 120 46.91 7.28 -10.76
C VAL A 120 47.94 6.29 -11.25
N ASP A 121 47.70 5.73 -12.44
CA ASP A 121 48.70 4.96 -13.19
C ASP A 121 49.56 5.93 -14.01
#